data_AF-A0A928GIN2-F1
#
_entry.id   AF-A0A928GIN2-F1
#
_cell.length_a   1.000
_cell.length_b   1.000
_cell.length_c   1.000
_cell.angle_alpha   90.00
_cell.angle_beta   90.00
_cell.angle_gamma   90.00
#
_symmetry.space_group_name_H-M   'P 1'
#
loop_
_entity.id
_entity.type
_entity.pdbx_description
1 polymer ?
#
loop_
_entity_poly.entity_id
_entity_poly.type
_entity_poly.pdbx_seq_one_letter_code
_entity_poly.pdbx_strand_id
1 'polypeptide(L)'
;MFKKLSLLFACAAIAVLSSCSSKMGAMKPEYFTVTPAVLEVVGSEVPVTIDGKFPAKVFNKKSVLTVIPVLKYEGGEALAEPVVFQGEKVRGNDRVISYDNGGSFKTKMTFDYVPAMEDAELYLRFVVNKGSKTYNLPDVKVADGCIATSQLYRQTAASANIAIGEDAFQRVIKQAKEANIMFLIQQTNLRASQITTEEMEELKAAMADIAKDFENKVIDEVEVSAYASPDGGVALNDNIATGRELNTAKFVKQEMKKAKLDGYVDSKYTAEDWEGFQELISKSELPDKELILRVLSMYDDPEEREAQIKNISSIYSEIADEVLPKLRRARITLNYQLIGRSDEQIQEQYAADPKVLSLEEILYSSILTEDAEEQREIFNTAIKLHPTDYRAYNNLGVMAYNAGDYNTAASYFQKALAANSSAPEVQLNLGYLELLQGNVSDAEALMALGAEAKAGDEALGNLYIAQGEYGRAAALLDGKATNSAALAQLLNKDYSTARQTIDEIAEPDATTHYIKALLGARTSNIAYVYDGLKAAIKLDPSMAKKAAGDLEFTKYLQDATFQSILK
;
A
#
# COMPACT_ATOMS: atom_id res chain seq x y z
N MET A 1 -56.29 -0.29 92.59
CA MET A 1 -55.34 -0.65 93.66
C MET A 1 -54.81 -2.04 93.32
N PHE A 2 -53.50 -2.18 93.11
CA PHE A 2 -52.64 -3.34 93.37
C PHE A 2 -51.45 -3.33 92.40
N LYS A 3 -50.27 -3.13 92.99
CA LYS A 3 -48.93 -3.02 92.40
C LYS A 3 -48.28 -4.40 92.30
N LYS A 4 -47.48 -4.57 91.24
CA LYS A 4 -46.15 -5.23 91.11
C LYS A 4 -45.84 -6.48 91.97
N LEU A 5 -45.27 -7.54 91.39
CA LEU A 5 -43.83 -7.72 91.12
C LEU A 5 -43.49 -9.17 90.65
N SER A 6 -42.77 -9.24 89.52
CA SER A 6 -41.73 -10.16 89.02
C SER A 6 -41.48 -11.57 89.63
N LEU A 7 -41.32 -12.59 88.77
CA LEU A 7 -40.11 -13.44 88.71
C LEU A 7 -40.00 -14.27 87.41
N LEU A 8 -38.76 -14.45 86.95
CA LEU A 8 -38.27 -15.05 85.71
C LEU A 8 -38.55 -16.56 85.55
N PHE A 9 -38.68 -17.03 84.31
CA PHE A 9 -38.07 -18.30 83.87
C PHE A 9 -37.56 -18.19 82.42
N ALA A 10 -36.31 -18.62 82.22
CA ALA A 10 -35.49 -18.42 81.04
C ALA A 10 -35.89 -19.34 79.88
N CYS A 11 -35.93 -18.77 78.67
CA CYS A 11 -35.96 -19.52 77.41
C CYS A 11 -34.54 -20.01 77.07
N ALA A 12 -34.35 -21.32 76.98
CA ALA A 12 -33.15 -21.89 76.38
C ALA A 12 -33.26 -21.78 74.84
N ALA A 13 -32.50 -20.85 74.26
CA ALA A 13 -32.26 -20.80 72.83
C ALA A 13 -31.21 -21.86 72.47
N ILE A 14 -31.62 -22.87 71.70
CA ILE A 14 -30.69 -23.81 71.05
C ILE A 14 -30.06 -23.05 69.87
N ALA A 15 -28.80 -22.67 70.03
CA ALA A 15 -27.98 -22.16 68.94
C ALA A 15 -27.65 -23.30 67.97
N VAL A 16 -28.23 -23.25 66.77
CA VAL A 16 -27.77 -24.05 65.63
C VAL A 16 -26.41 -23.51 65.19
N LEU A 17 -25.34 -24.21 65.55
CA LEU A 17 -24.01 -24.00 64.99
C LEU A 17 -24.04 -24.34 63.50
N SER A 18 -24.01 -23.32 62.64
CA SER A 18 -24.01 -23.45 61.19
C SER A 18 -22.76 -24.18 60.70
N SER A 19 -22.97 -25.39 60.19
CA SER A 19 -22.04 -26.23 59.42
C SER A 19 -21.30 -25.42 58.35
N CYS A 20 -19.97 -25.58 58.29
CA CYS A 20 -19.19 -25.29 57.08
C CYS A 20 -19.84 -26.05 55.91
N SER A 21 -20.25 -25.35 54.85
CA SER A 21 -20.95 -25.95 53.71
C SER A 21 -20.11 -27.09 53.09
N SER A 22 -20.76 -28.23 52.85
CA SER A 22 -20.10 -29.44 52.32
C SER A 22 -19.85 -29.38 50.81
N LYS A 23 -20.32 -28.35 50.10
CA LYS A 23 -20.23 -28.18 48.64
C LYS A 23 -19.52 -26.86 48.28
N MET A 24 -19.16 -26.71 47.00
CA MET A 24 -18.71 -25.42 46.45
C MET A 24 -19.88 -24.42 46.50
N GLY A 25 -19.61 -23.16 46.84
CA GLY A 25 -20.60 -22.09 46.74
C GLY A 25 -21.02 -21.86 45.29
N ALA A 26 -22.22 -21.31 45.07
CA ALA A 26 -22.67 -20.94 43.74
C ALA A 26 -21.77 -19.84 43.17
N MET A 27 -21.42 -19.96 41.89
CA MET A 27 -20.73 -18.89 41.15
C MET A 27 -21.77 -17.91 40.65
N LYS A 28 -21.49 -16.61 40.78
CA LYS A 28 -22.40 -15.56 40.37
C LYS A 28 -21.75 -14.62 39.36
N PRO A 29 -22.53 -14.00 38.46
CA PRO A 29 -22.00 -13.04 37.49
C PRO A 29 -21.20 -11.92 38.14
N GLU A 30 -21.65 -11.38 39.29
CA GLU A 30 -20.96 -10.28 39.99
C GLU A 30 -19.55 -10.61 40.51
N TYR A 31 -19.11 -11.86 40.39
CA TYR A 31 -17.77 -12.30 40.75
C TYR A 31 -16.76 -12.12 39.61
N PHE A 32 -17.23 -11.76 38.41
CA PHE A 32 -16.40 -11.70 37.22
C PHE A 32 -16.60 -10.37 36.50
N THR A 33 -15.50 -9.78 36.07
CA THR A 33 -15.48 -8.63 35.19
C THR A 33 -14.77 -9.03 33.91
N VAL A 34 -15.38 -8.74 32.77
CA VAL A 34 -14.83 -9.03 31.44
C VAL A 34 -14.37 -7.72 30.79
N THR A 35 -13.21 -7.74 30.17
CA THR A 35 -12.69 -6.63 29.37
C THR A 35 -12.30 -7.14 27.98
N PRO A 36 -12.86 -6.57 26.89
CA PRO A 36 -13.92 -5.54 26.89
C PRO A 36 -15.27 -6.09 27.40
N ALA A 37 -16.18 -5.20 27.83
CA ALA A 37 -17.47 -5.60 28.42
C ALA A 37 -18.46 -6.13 27.37
N VAL A 38 -18.38 -5.58 26.15
CA VAL A 38 -18.93 -6.15 24.92
C VAL A 38 -17.73 -6.66 24.14
N LEU A 39 -17.78 -7.91 23.68
CA LEU A 39 -16.64 -8.48 22.96
C LEU A 39 -16.44 -7.77 21.62
N GLU A 40 -15.22 -7.79 21.11
CA GLU A 40 -14.88 -7.17 19.82
C GLU A 40 -13.89 -8.06 19.08
N VAL A 41 -14.08 -8.20 17.77
CA VAL A 41 -13.17 -8.93 16.90
C VAL A 41 -11.97 -8.04 16.58
N VAL A 42 -10.78 -8.53 16.84
CA VAL A 42 -9.52 -7.90 16.47
C VAL A 42 -8.79 -8.83 15.50
N GLY A 43 -8.71 -8.42 14.24
CA GLY A 43 -8.22 -9.28 13.16
C GLY A 43 -9.07 -10.55 13.00
N SER A 44 -8.50 -11.72 13.26
CA SER A 44 -9.20 -13.02 13.24
C SER A 44 -9.52 -13.57 14.63
N GLU A 45 -9.30 -12.81 15.70
CA GLU A 45 -9.47 -13.26 17.08
C GLU A 45 -10.48 -12.41 17.87
N VAL A 46 -11.04 -13.01 18.92
CA VAL A 46 -11.82 -12.32 19.96
C VAL A 46 -11.00 -12.31 21.26
N PRO A 47 -10.17 -11.27 21.50
CA PRO A 47 -9.37 -11.19 22.72
C PRO A 47 -10.23 -10.82 23.92
N VAL A 48 -10.05 -11.57 25.01
CA VAL A 48 -10.81 -11.39 26.25
C VAL A 48 -9.90 -11.43 27.46
N THR A 49 -10.12 -10.50 28.39
CA THR A 49 -9.56 -10.54 29.74
C THR A 49 -10.67 -10.79 30.75
N ILE A 50 -10.49 -11.79 31.62
CA ILE A 50 -11.43 -12.11 32.69
C ILE A 50 -10.74 -11.87 34.04
N ASP A 51 -11.26 -10.91 34.78
CA ASP A 51 -10.90 -10.62 36.17
C ASP A 51 -11.94 -11.29 37.08
N GLY A 52 -11.56 -12.37 37.76
CA GLY A 52 -12.43 -13.13 38.65
C GLY A 52 -12.10 -12.94 40.12
N LYS A 53 -13.12 -12.88 40.98
CA LYS A 53 -13.00 -12.75 42.43
C LYS A 53 -13.87 -13.80 43.11
N PHE A 54 -13.23 -14.73 43.81
CA PHE A 54 -13.90 -15.67 44.71
C PHE A 54 -14.06 -15.02 46.09
N PRO A 55 -15.28 -14.69 46.54
CA PRO A 55 -15.48 -14.12 47.86
C PRO A 55 -15.15 -15.11 48.99
N ALA A 56 -14.94 -14.57 50.19
CA ALA A 56 -14.85 -15.38 51.40
C ALA A 56 -16.04 -16.34 51.51
N LYS A 57 -15.76 -17.56 51.94
CA LYS A 57 -16.68 -18.67 52.21
C LYS A 57 -17.32 -19.30 50.98
N VAL A 58 -16.99 -18.87 49.76
CA VAL A 58 -17.49 -19.48 48.51
C VAL A 58 -16.65 -20.69 48.10
N PHE A 59 -15.32 -20.58 48.15
CA PHE A 59 -14.42 -21.62 47.65
C PHE A 59 -14.21 -22.76 48.65
N ASN A 60 -14.66 -23.98 48.33
CA ASN A 60 -14.59 -25.10 49.27
C ASN A 60 -13.14 -25.54 49.58
N LYS A 61 -12.77 -25.58 50.87
CA LYS A 61 -11.43 -25.94 51.37
C LYS A 61 -10.84 -27.24 50.79
N LYS A 62 -11.67 -28.22 50.40
CA LYS A 62 -11.26 -29.58 49.98
C LYS A 62 -11.54 -29.90 48.51
N SER A 63 -11.80 -28.89 47.68
CA SER A 63 -12.17 -29.09 46.26
C SER A 63 -11.17 -28.43 45.33
N VAL A 64 -11.05 -28.97 44.12
CA VAL A 64 -10.42 -28.36 42.95
C VAL A 64 -11.53 -27.83 42.05
N LEU A 65 -11.37 -26.61 41.55
CA LEU A 65 -12.30 -25.95 40.63
C LEU A 65 -11.57 -25.71 39.31
N THR A 66 -12.10 -26.25 38.24
CA THR A 66 -11.70 -25.90 36.87
C THR A 66 -12.71 -24.91 36.31
N VAL A 67 -12.23 -23.74 35.92
CA VAL A 67 -13.01 -22.69 35.25
C VAL A 67 -12.68 -22.75 33.77
N ILE A 68 -13.68 -22.99 32.93
CA ILE A 68 -13.54 -23.10 31.48
C ILE A 68 -14.32 -21.93 30.86
N PRO A 69 -13.65 -20.94 30.25
CA PRO A 69 -14.33 -19.92 29.46
C PRO A 69 -14.89 -20.54 28.18
N VAL A 70 -16.15 -20.24 27.90
CA VAL A 70 -16.90 -20.81 26.78
C VAL A 70 -17.63 -19.70 26.05
N LEU A 71 -17.29 -19.49 24.79
CA LEU A 71 -18.02 -18.59 23.91
C LEU A 71 -19.10 -19.40 23.18
N LYS A 72 -20.37 -19.11 23.47
CA LYS A 72 -21.53 -19.81 22.91
C LYS A 72 -22.12 -19.01 21.77
N TYR A 73 -22.44 -19.65 20.66
CA TYR A 73 -23.00 -19.00 19.48
C TYR A 73 -23.92 -19.96 18.72
N GLU A 74 -24.64 -19.46 17.72
CA GLU A 74 -25.52 -20.32 16.92
C GLU A 74 -24.71 -21.42 16.22
N GLY A 75 -25.05 -22.68 16.51
CA GLY A 75 -24.38 -23.83 15.91
C GLY A 75 -23.18 -24.39 16.69
N GLY A 76 -22.75 -23.79 17.81
CA GLY A 76 -21.64 -24.35 18.58
C GLY A 76 -21.18 -23.60 19.83
N GLU A 77 -20.10 -24.11 20.41
CA GLU A 77 -19.35 -23.47 21.49
C GLU A 77 -17.85 -23.51 21.15
N ALA A 78 -17.14 -22.41 21.40
CA ALA A 78 -15.67 -22.37 21.41
C ALA A 78 -15.17 -22.34 22.85
N LEU A 79 -14.13 -23.13 23.16
CA LEU A 79 -13.58 -23.26 24.50
C LEU A 79 -12.18 -22.65 24.54
N ALA A 80 -11.91 -21.84 25.56
CA ALA A 80 -10.55 -21.38 25.85
C ALA A 80 -9.84 -22.32 26.83
N GLU A 81 -8.54 -22.09 27.05
CA GLU A 81 -7.76 -22.84 28.03
C GLU A 81 -8.38 -22.75 29.44
N PRO A 82 -8.59 -23.89 30.13
CA PRO A 82 -9.12 -23.89 31.48
C PRO A 82 -8.14 -23.32 32.52
N VAL A 83 -8.68 -22.62 33.52
CA VAL A 83 -7.91 -22.18 34.69
C VAL A 83 -8.30 -23.02 35.90
N VAL A 84 -7.30 -23.59 36.59
CA VAL A 84 -7.50 -24.51 37.71
C VAL A 84 -7.12 -23.86 39.03
N PHE A 85 -7.98 -24.01 40.03
CA PHE A 85 -7.80 -23.53 41.39
C PHE A 85 -8.04 -24.66 42.39
N GLN A 86 -7.38 -24.62 43.54
CA GLN A 86 -7.57 -25.60 44.60
C GLN A 86 -7.84 -24.94 45.96
N GLY A 87 -8.58 -25.64 46.81
CA GLY A 87 -8.82 -25.21 48.18
C GLY A 87 -7.60 -25.47 49.07
N GLU A 88 -7.46 -24.69 50.14
CA GLU A 88 -6.34 -24.76 51.11
C GLU A 88 -6.09 -26.12 51.79
N LYS A 89 -7.00 -27.10 51.67
CA LYS A 89 -6.85 -28.48 52.20
C LYS A 89 -6.69 -29.54 51.11
N VAL A 90 -6.56 -29.15 49.85
CA VAL A 90 -6.19 -30.06 48.75
C VAL A 90 -4.67 -30.18 48.70
N ARG A 91 -4.16 -31.40 48.51
CA ARG A 91 -2.73 -31.63 48.23
C ARG A 91 -2.54 -31.59 46.72
N GLY A 92 -1.90 -30.55 46.22
CA GLY A 92 -1.64 -30.33 44.79
C GLY A 92 -0.85 -29.04 44.58
N ASN A 93 -0.51 -28.74 43.34
CA ASN A 93 0.30 -27.57 42.97
C ASN A 93 -0.50 -26.46 42.28
N ASP A 94 -1.83 -26.60 42.19
CA ASP A 94 -2.70 -25.58 41.62
C ASP A 94 -2.77 -24.34 42.50
N ARG A 95 -3.28 -23.24 41.93
CA ARG A 95 -3.42 -21.98 42.64
C ARG A 95 -4.39 -22.11 43.81
N VAL A 96 -3.90 -21.86 45.03
CA VAL A 96 -4.68 -22.00 46.26
C VAL A 96 -5.61 -20.80 46.48
N ILE A 97 -6.89 -21.06 46.77
CA ILE A 97 -7.88 -20.07 47.21
C ILE A 97 -8.23 -20.30 48.68
N SER A 98 -8.09 -19.25 49.50
CA SER A 98 -8.43 -19.31 50.92
C SER A 98 -9.95 -19.32 51.09
N TYR A 99 -10.46 -20.19 51.96
CA TYR A 99 -11.90 -20.16 52.27
C TYR A 99 -12.26 -18.91 53.05
N ASP A 100 -11.43 -18.46 53.99
CA ASP A 100 -11.79 -17.36 54.89
C ASP A 100 -11.52 -15.99 54.25
N ASN A 101 -10.49 -15.87 53.40
CA ASN A 101 -10.12 -14.62 52.75
C ASN A 101 -10.57 -14.53 51.27
N GLY A 102 -10.96 -15.64 50.66
CA GLY A 102 -11.25 -15.71 49.23
C GLY A 102 -9.98 -15.65 48.37
N GLY A 103 -10.12 -15.17 47.14
CA GLY A 103 -9.02 -14.94 46.22
C GLY A 103 -9.48 -14.26 44.93
N SER A 104 -8.53 -13.81 44.12
CA SER A 104 -8.80 -13.22 42.80
C SER A 104 -7.89 -13.82 41.75
N PHE A 105 -8.26 -13.71 40.48
CA PHE A 105 -7.42 -14.07 39.36
C PHE A 105 -7.68 -13.13 38.18
N LYS A 106 -6.69 -13.06 37.31
CA LYS A 106 -6.78 -12.38 36.03
C LYS A 106 -6.24 -13.34 34.99
N THR A 107 -7.00 -13.56 33.92
CA THR A 107 -6.57 -14.37 32.80
C THR A 107 -6.87 -13.67 31.49
N LYS A 108 -5.99 -13.85 30.51
CA LYS A 108 -6.16 -13.39 29.13
C LYS A 108 -6.31 -14.62 28.25
N MET A 109 -7.21 -14.54 27.27
CA MET A 109 -7.45 -15.59 26.30
C MET A 109 -7.89 -14.97 24.98
N THR A 110 -7.82 -15.76 23.92
CA THR A 110 -8.37 -15.43 22.61
C THR A 110 -9.27 -16.58 22.16
N PHE A 111 -10.24 -16.26 21.32
CA PHE A 111 -11.03 -17.23 20.57
C PHE A 111 -10.84 -16.94 19.09
N ASP A 112 -10.61 -17.97 18.28
CA ASP A 112 -10.63 -17.82 16.83
C ASP A 112 -12.05 -17.43 16.39
N TYR A 113 -12.16 -16.32 15.68
CA TYR A 113 -13.45 -15.79 15.26
C TYR A 113 -14.04 -16.62 14.11
N VAL A 114 -15.34 -16.91 14.20
CA VAL A 114 -16.15 -17.39 13.08
C VAL A 114 -17.39 -16.52 12.93
N PRO A 115 -17.97 -16.37 11.73
CA PRO A 115 -19.10 -15.46 11.49
C PRO A 115 -20.30 -15.66 12.43
N ALA A 116 -20.57 -16.90 12.86
CA ALA A 116 -21.66 -17.19 13.80
C ALA A 116 -21.48 -16.52 15.18
N MET A 117 -20.29 -16.02 15.51
CA MET A 117 -19.98 -15.38 16.79
C MET A 117 -20.46 -13.92 16.91
N GLU A 118 -21.05 -13.31 15.86
CA GLU A 118 -21.61 -11.95 15.96
C GLU A 118 -22.63 -11.85 17.13
N ASP A 119 -23.49 -12.86 17.29
CA ASP A 119 -24.47 -12.98 18.38
C ASP A 119 -23.99 -13.83 19.57
N ALA A 120 -22.68 -14.00 19.73
CA ALA A 120 -22.15 -14.89 20.77
C ALA A 120 -22.44 -14.40 22.20
N GLU A 121 -22.30 -15.29 23.19
CA GLU A 121 -22.34 -14.94 24.60
C GLU A 121 -21.19 -15.64 25.33
N LEU A 122 -20.48 -14.90 26.19
CA LEU A 122 -19.39 -15.49 26.97
C LEU A 122 -19.92 -16.05 28.29
N TYR A 123 -19.63 -17.32 28.52
CA TYR A 123 -19.94 -18.04 29.73
C TYR A 123 -18.68 -18.54 30.43
N LEU A 124 -18.77 -18.68 31.76
CA LEU A 124 -17.83 -19.45 32.55
C LEU A 124 -18.48 -20.77 32.97
N ARG A 125 -17.89 -21.88 32.55
CA ARG A 125 -18.27 -23.23 32.95
C ARG A 125 -17.40 -23.70 34.10
N PHE A 126 -18.01 -24.34 35.10
CA PHE A 126 -17.34 -24.68 36.35
C PHE A 126 -17.44 -26.18 36.62
N VAL A 127 -16.29 -26.86 36.65
CA VAL A 127 -16.18 -28.28 36.99
C VAL A 127 -15.51 -28.40 38.35
N VAL A 128 -16.20 -29.03 39.31
CA VAL A 128 -15.71 -29.19 40.68
C VAL A 128 -15.32 -30.64 40.94
N ASN A 129 -14.07 -30.85 41.35
CA ASN A 129 -13.54 -32.14 41.79
C ASN A 129 -13.35 -32.12 43.31
N LYS A 130 -13.94 -33.08 44.02
CA LYS A 130 -13.81 -33.24 45.48
C LYS A 130 -13.56 -34.70 45.83
N GLY A 131 -12.29 -35.04 46.04
CA GLY A 131 -11.87 -36.43 46.14
C GLY A 131 -12.18 -37.15 44.83
N SER A 132 -12.92 -38.26 44.89
CA SER A 132 -13.35 -39.02 43.71
C SER A 132 -14.66 -38.53 43.05
N LYS A 133 -15.29 -37.48 43.59
CA LYS A 133 -16.57 -36.96 43.06
C LYS A 133 -16.34 -35.75 42.17
N THR A 134 -16.93 -35.77 40.98
CA THR A 134 -16.97 -34.65 40.03
C THR A 134 -18.41 -34.19 39.84
N TYR A 135 -18.63 -32.88 39.80
CA TYR A 135 -19.92 -32.29 39.46
C TYR A 135 -19.74 -30.89 38.87
N ASN A 136 -20.72 -30.45 38.08
CA ASN A 136 -20.71 -29.12 37.45
C ASN A 136 -21.56 -28.15 38.27
N LEU A 137 -21.15 -26.87 38.29
CA LEU A 137 -22.05 -25.78 38.68
C LEU A 137 -22.71 -25.21 37.42
N PRO A 138 -23.82 -24.45 37.55
CA PRO A 138 -24.40 -23.75 36.41
C PRO A 138 -23.38 -22.84 35.73
N ASP A 139 -23.40 -22.82 34.40
CA ASP A 139 -22.63 -21.86 33.61
C ASP A 139 -23.10 -20.43 33.96
N VAL A 140 -22.15 -19.50 34.04
CA VAL A 140 -22.43 -18.09 34.37
C VAL A 140 -22.13 -17.24 33.16
N LYS A 141 -23.13 -16.53 32.63
CA LYS A 141 -22.92 -15.52 31.58
C LYS A 141 -22.15 -14.33 32.16
N VAL A 142 -21.11 -13.89 31.46
CA VAL A 142 -20.20 -12.85 31.93
C VAL A 142 -19.95 -11.72 30.90
N ALA A 143 -20.28 -11.92 29.62
CA ALA A 143 -20.28 -10.85 28.61
C ALA A 143 -21.29 -11.14 27.49
N ASP A 144 -21.71 -10.07 26.80
CA ASP A 144 -22.55 -10.08 25.61
C ASP A 144 -21.68 -10.10 24.33
N GLY A 145 -22.32 -10.28 23.16
CA GLY A 145 -21.69 -10.69 21.90
C GLY A 145 -20.61 -9.81 21.29
N CYS A 146 -20.26 -10.13 20.05
CA CYS A 146 -19.02 -9.68 19.45
C CYS A 146 -19.25 -8.60 18.39
N ILE A 147 -18.74 -7.40 18.64
CA ILE A 147 -18.64 -6.34 17.62
C ILE A 147 -17.68 -6.82 16.54
N ALA A 148 -18.22 -7.14 15.36
CA ALA A 148 -17.47 -7.68 14.23
C ALA A 148 -17.21 -6.64 13.12
N THR A 149 -17.22 -5.34 13.46
CA THR A 149 -16.98 -4.24 12.50
C THR A 149 -15.70 -4.42 11.70
N SER A 150 -14.64 -4.97 12.30
CA SER A 150 -13.37 -5.27 11.63
C SER A 150 -13.51 -6.28 10.48
N GLN A 151 -14.52 -7.16 10.52
CA GLN A 151 -14.77 -8.15 9.48
C GLN A 151 -15.30 -7.55 8.17
N LEU A 152 -15.64 -6.26 8.16
CA LEU A 152 -15.95 -5.52 6.94
C LEU A 152 -14.76 -5.42 5.98
N TYR A 153 -13.54 -5.82 6.39
CA TYR A 153 -12.37 -5.84 5.51
C TYR A 153 -12.61 -6.66 4.22
N ARG A 154 -13.49 -7.68 4.26
CA ARG A 154 -13.84 -8.46 3.06
C ARG A 154 -14.63 -7.63 2.07
N GLN A 155 -15.59 -6.83 2.55
CA GLN A 155 -16.36 -5.92 1.72
C GLN A 155 -15.49 -4.76 1.21
N THR A 156 -14.58 -4.23 2.03
CA THR A 156 -13.67 -3.18 1.56
C THR A 156 -12.64 -3.71 0.56
N ALA A 157 -12.18 -4.96 0.71
CA ALA A 157 -11.38 -5.66 -0.29
C ALA A 157 -12.15 -5.85 -1.60
N ALA A 158 -13.42 -6.26 -1.53
CA ALA A 158 -14.29 -6.43 -2.71
C ALA A 158 -14.48 -5.13 -3.50
N SER A 159 -14.51 -3.98 -2.81
CA SER A 159 -14.63 -2.64 -3.42
C SER A 159 -13.28 -1.92 -3.59
N ALA A 160 -12.14 -2.62 -3.48
CA ALA A 160 -10.83 -2.00 -3.53
C ALA A 160 -10.39 -1.69 -4.97
N ASN A 161 -9.44 -0.77 -5.13
CA ASN A 161 -8.82 -0.50 -6.42
C ASN A 161 -7.80 -1.61 -6.75
N ILE A 162 -8.22 -2.53 -7.62
CA ILE A 162 -7.43 -3.69 -8.03
C ILE A 162 -6.31 -3.27 -9.01
N ALA A 163 -5.13 -3.89 -8.87
CA ALA A 163 -3.95 -3.50 -9.62
C ALA A 163 -4.08 -3.86 -11.11
N ILE A 164 -4.04 -2.85 -11.97
CA ILE A 164 -4.04 -3.04 -13.44
C ILE A 164 -2.60 -3.15 -13.95
N GLY A 165 -2.41 -3.95 -15.01
CA GLY A 165 -1.21 -3.91 -15.82
C GLY A 165 -1.33 -2.74 -16.79
N GLU A 166 -0.75 -1.60 -16.44
CA GLU A 166 -0.78 -0.39 -17.27
C GLU A 166 -0.06 -0.62 -18.61
N ASP A 167 -0.53 0.06 -19.66
CA ASP A 167 0.25 0.20 -20.88
C ASP A 167 1.47 1.10 -20.61
N ALA A 168 2.49 0.97 -21.45
CA ALA A 168 3.66 1.83 -21.48
C ALA A 168 3.64 2.74 -22.72
N PHE A 169 2.45 3.04 -23.26
CA PHE A 169 2.33 3.85 -24.47
C PHE A 169 2.79 5.28 -24.19
N GLN A 170 3.74 5.72 -24.99
CA GLN A 170 4.20 7.10 -25.01
C GLN A 170 3.98 7.66 -26.40
N ARG A 171 3.04 8.62 -26.51
CA ARG A 171 2.77 9.29 -27.79
C ARG A 171 3.98 10.09 -28.28
N VAL A 172 4.77 10.66 -27.36
CA VAL A 172 5.92 11.50 -27.71
C VAL A 172 7.17 10.91 -27.06
N ILE A 173 8.09 10.44 -27.90
CA ILE A 173 9.37 9.87 -27.45
C ILE A 173 10.50 10.83 -27.85
N LYS A 174 11.22 11.35 -26.87
CA LYS A 174 12.37 12.22 -27.10
C LYS A 174 13.58 11.42 -27.57
N GLN A 175 14.30 11.98 -28.53
CA GLN A 175 15.50 11.43 -29.14
C GLN A 175 16.59 12.50 -29.18
N ALA A 176 17.84 12.06 -29.06
CA ALA A 176 19.01 12.92 -29.22
C ALA A 176 20.05 12.23 -30.10
N LYS A 177 20.64 12.98 -31.04
CA LYS A 177 21.77 12.53 -31.85
C LYS A 177 22.93 13.51 -31.71
N GLU A 178 24.10 13.00 -31.36
CA GLU A 178 25.29 13.82 -31.14
C GLU A 178 26.37 13.56 -32.17
N ALA A 179 27.12 14.59 -32.52
CA ALA A 179 28.36 14.48 -33.30
C ALA A 179 29.38 15.52 -32.84
N ASN A 180 30.67 15.16 -32.86
CA ASN A 180 31.75 16.06 -32.48
C ASN A 180 32.59 16.50 -33.69
N ILE A 181 33.05 17.76 -33.65
CA ILE A 181 34.06 18.28 -34.56
C ILE A 181 35.32 18.60 -33.76
N MET A 182 36.44 17.94 -34.06
CA MET A 182 37.72 18.19 -33.38
C MET A 182 38.56 19.24 -34.11
N PHE A 183 39.11 20.17 -33.35
CA PHE A 183 39.93 21.27 -33.83
C PHE A 183 41.41 21.06 -33.52
N LEU A 184 42.27 21.60 -34.40
CA LEU A 184 43.69 21.72 -34.11
C LEU A 184 43.93 22.84 -33.08
N ILE A 185 45.11 22.81 -32.44
CA ILE A 185 45.52 23.82 -31.46
C ILE A 185 45.38 25.24 -32.05
N GLN A 186 44.74 26.14 -31.30
CA GLN A 186 44.51 27.54 -31.69
C GLN A 186 43.85 27.75 -33.07
N GLN A 187 43.15 26.74 -33.61
CA GLN A 187 42.41 26.84 -34.86
C GLN A 187 40.90 26.85 -34.63
N THR A 188 40.19 27.57 -35.49
CA THR A 188 38.71 27.66 -35.50
C THR A 188 38.09 27.10 -36.79
N ASN A 189 38.91 26.78 -37.80
CA ASN A 189 38.46 26.32 -39.10
C ASN A 189 37.99 24.85 -39.06
N LEU A 190 36.87 24.57 -39.72
CA LEU A 190 36.38 23.20 -39.92
C LEU A 190 37.27 22.45 -40.92
N ARG A 191 37.57 21.19 -40.65
CA ARG A 191 38.35 20.31 -41.54
C ARG A 191 37.42 19.29 -42.19
N ALA A 192 37.66 18.99 -43.47
CA ALA A 192 36.85 18.04 -44.23
C ALA A 192 36.72 16.68 -43.53
N SER A 193 37.81 16.17 -42.95
CA SER A 193 37.85 14.91 -42.21
C SER A 193 37.07 14.91 -40.89
N GLN A 194 36.62 16.06 -40.41
CA GLN A 194 35.84 16.20 -39.18
C GLN A 194 34.35 16.41 -39.44
N ILE A 195 34.00 16.86 -40.63
CA ILE A 195 32.61 17.00 -41.06
C ILE A 195 32.11 15.81 -41.89
N THR A 196 32.89 14.73 -41.95
CA THR A 196 32.60 13.47 -42.66
C THR A 196 32.88 12.24 -41.81
N THR A 197 32.93 12.41 -40.48
CA THR A 197 33.00 11.30 -39.53
C THR A 197 31.69 10.50 -39.56
N GLU A 198 31.74 9.25 -39.09
CA GLU A 198 30.55 8.40 -38.99
C GLU A 198 29.43 9.08 -38.20
N GLU A 199 29.72 9.59 -37.00
CA GLU A 199 28.77 10.36 -36.17
C GLU A 199 28.14 11.54 -36.92
N MET A 200 28.94 12.26 -37.73
CA MET A 200 28.46 13.40 -38.50
C MET A 200 27.55 12.98 -39.67
N GLU A 201 27.88 11.88 -40.34
CA GLU A 201 27.02 11.33 -41.39
C GLU A 201 25.71 10.78 -40.82
N GLU A 202 25.74 10.15 -39.64
CA GLU A 202 24.54 9.74 -38.94
C GLU A 202 23.66 10.93 -38.50
N LEU A 203 24.27 12.02 -38.03
CA LEU A 203 23.57 13.26 -37.70
C LEU A 203 22.88 13.86 -38.93
N LYS A 204 23.58 13.93 -40.07
CA LYS A 204 23.01 14.41 -41.34
C LYS A 204 21.89 13.49 -41.84
N ALA A 205 22.06 12.18 -41.70
CA ALA A 205 21.05 11.22 -42.07
C ALA A 205 19.78 11.38 -41.20
N ALA A 206 19.94 11.58 -39.89
CA ALA A 206 18.82 11.86 -38.99
C ALA A 206 18.08 13.15 -39.40
N MET A 207 18.80 14.24 -39.70
CA MET A 207 18.20 15.47 -40.23
C MET A 207 17.38 15.21 -41.53
N ALA A 208 17.94 14.45 -42.47
CA ALA A 208 17.28 14.13 -43.73
C ALA A 208 16.08 13.19 -43.56
N ASP A 209 16.12 12.30 -42.57
CA ASP A 209 15.04 11.38 -42.23
C ASP A 209 13.86 12.12 -41.58
N ILE A 210 14.12 13.02 -40.63
CA ILE A 210 13.11 13.88 -40.02
C ILE A 210 12.40 14.73 -41.09
N ALA A 211 13.14 15.30 -42.04
CA ALA A 211 12.56 16.12 -43.11
C ALA A 211 11.61 15.35 -44.04
N LYS A 212 11.70 14.01 -44.10
CA LYS A 212 10.80 13.17 -44.90
C LYS A 212 9.52 12.79 -44.15
N ASP A 213 9.52 12.93 -42.83
CA ASP A 213 8.49 12.41 -41.93
C ASP A 213 8.15 13.45 -40.86
N PHE A 214 7.86 14.69 -41.28
CA PHE A 214 7.55 15.80 -40.38
C PHE A 214 6.25 15.61 -39.58
N GLU A 215 5.39 14.68 -40.01
CA GLU A 215 4.16 14.33 -39.30
C GLU A 215 4.47 13.50 -38.04
N ASN A 216 5.46 12.61 -38.11
CA ASN A 216 5.82 11.72 -36.99
C ASN A 216 7.18 12.06 -36.36
N LYS A 217 7.91 13.05 -36.88
CA LYS A 217 9.22 13.46 -36.37
C LYS A 217 9.35 14.98 -36.35
N VAL A 218 9.53 15.55 -35.15
CA VAL A 218 9.60 17.00 -34.97
C VAL A 218 10.91 17.38 -34.29
N ILE A 219 11.61 18.38 -34.83
CA ILE A 219 12.84 18.90 -34.20
C ILE A 219 12.44 19.81 -33.04
N ASP A 220 12.98 19.51 -31.86
CA ASP A 220 12.87 20.38 -30.70
C ASP A 220 13.92 21.48 -30.80
N GLU A 221 15.19 21.07 -30.95
CA GLU A 221 16.33 21.96 -30.91
C GLU A 221 17.55 21.33 -31.59
N VAL A 222 18.38 22.18 -32.19
CA VAL A 222 19.75 21.81 -32.55
C VAL A 222 20.71 22.69 -31.78
N GLU A 223 21.45 22.09 -30.86
CA GLU A 223 22.42 22.79 -30.02
C GLU A 223 23.83 22.65 -30.58
N VAL A 224 24.59 23.74 -30.58
CA VAL A 224 26.03 23.76 -30.82
C VAL A 224 26.74 24.28 -29.58
N SER A 225 27.55 23.42 -28.96
CA SER A 225 28.40 23.75 -27.82
C SER A 225 29.87 23.70 -28.22
N ALA A 226 30.54 24.85 -28.27
CA ALA A 226 31.95 24.94 -28.69
C ALA A 226 32.90 25.25 -27.53
N TYR A 227 34.08 24.63 -27.56
CA TYR A 227 35.01 24.66 -26.44
C TYR A 227 36.43 25.03 -26.91
N ALA A 228 37.17 25.78 -26.10
CA ALA A 228 38.63 25.78 -26.16
C ALA A 228 39.24 24.98 -25.01
N SER A 229 40.41 24.40 -25.28
CA SER A 229 41.19 23.71 -24.27
C SER A 229 41.84 24.74 -23.34
N PRO A 230 42.02 24.43 -22.05
CA PRO A 230 42.67 25.33 -21.09
C PRO A 230 44.21 25.25 -21.23
N ASP A 231 44.73 25.65 -22.40
CA ASP A 231 46.15 25.57 -22.74
C ASP A 231 46.71 26.87 -23.37
N GLY A 232 45.98 27.97 -23.20
CA GLY A 232 46.29 29.30 -23.69
C GLY A 232 45.71 30.36 -22.75
N GLY A 233 46.05 31.64 -22.95
CA GLY A 233 45.48 32.70 -22.11
C GLY A 233 43.97 32.88 -22.33
N VAL A 234 43.24 33.28 -21.29
CA VAL A 234 41.77 33.39 -21.27
C VAL A 234 41.23 34.15 -22.48
N ALA A 235 41.81 35.31 -22.81
CA ALA A 235 41.38 36.13 -23.95
C ALA A 235 41.61 35.44 -25.30
N LEU A 236 42.64 34.61 -25.44
CA LEU A 236 42.88 33.84 -26.66
C LEU A 236 41.85 32.70 -26.78
N ASN A 237 41.60 32.00 -25.68
CA ASN A 237 40.67 30.89 -25.60
C ASN A 237 39.21 31.33 -25.87
N ASP A 238 38.81 32.49 -25.33
CA ASP A 238 37.51 33.12 -25.60
C ASP A 238 37.30 33.38 -27.11
N ASN A 239 38.31 33.98 -27.77
CA ASN A 239 38.27 34.21 -29.21
C ASN A 239 38.21 32.90 -30.03
N ILE A 240 38.94 31.86 -29.60
CA ILE A 240 38.94 30.56 -30.27
C ILE A 240 37.58 29.87 -30.11
N ALA A 241 37.04 29.81 -28.90
CA ALA A 241 35.76 29.18 -28.60
C ALA A 241 34.62 29.85 -29.38
N THR A 242 34.58 31.19 -29.38
CA THR A 242 33.62 31.98 -30.17
C THR A 242 33.76 31.69 -31.67
N GLY A 243 34.99 31.63 -32.20
CA GLY A 243 35.21 31.33 -33.61
C GLY A 243 34.77 29.91 -34.00
N ARG A 244 34.99 28.92 -33.11
CA ARG A 244 34.54 27.53 -33.31
C ARG A 244 33.02 27.41 -33.28
N GLU A 245 32.38 28.12 -32.35
CA GLU A 245 30.92 28.21 -32.27
C GLU A 245 30.35 28.74 -33.58
N LEU A 246 30.78 29.94 -34.01
CA LEU A 246 30.25 30.60 -35.21
C LEU A 246 30.44 29.74 -36.47
N ASN A 247 31.62 29.13 -36.63
CA ASN A 247 31.90 28.28 -37.78
C ASN A 247 31.07 26.99 -37.77
N THR A 248 30.91 26.37 -36.59
CA THR A 248 30.12 25.14 -36.44
C THR A 248 28.63 25.43 -36.61
N ALA A 249 28.09 26.47 -35.97
CA ALA A 249 26.71 26.90 -36.13
C ALA A 249 26.38 27.25 -37.58
N LYS A 250 27.30 27.92 -38.29
CA LYS A 250 27.14 28.19 -39.73
C LYS A 250 27.08 26.91 -40.56
N PHE A 251 27.92 25.93 -40.26
CA PHE A 251 27.90 24.62 -40.92
C PHE A 251 26.59 23.87 -40.66
N VAL A 252 26.16 23.76 -39.41
CA VAL A 252 24.90 23.10 -39.02
C VAL A 252 23.70 23.75 -39.72
N LYS A 253 23.62 25.10 -39.72
CA LYS A 253 22.57 25.85 -40.45
C LYS A 253 22.55 25.53 -41.95
N GLN A 254 23.71 25.31 -42.56
CA GLN A 254 23.79 24.90 -43.97
C GLN A 254 23.31 23.47 -44.19
N GLU A 255 23.67 22.52 -43.32
CA GLU A 255 23.21 21.13 -43.42
C GLU A 255 21.70 21.01 -43.18
N MET A 256 21.15 21.71 -42.18
CA MET A 256 19.70 21.78 -41.96
C MET A 256 18.97 22.34 -43.19
N LYS A 257 19.48 23.43 -43.77
CA LYS A 257 18.91 24.00 -45.00
C LYS A 257 18.99 23.04 -46.19
N LYS A 258 20.05 22.24 -46.32
CA LYS A 258 20.16 21.19 -47.36
C LYS A 258 19.13 20.08 -47.14
N ALA A 259 18.90 19.71 -45.88
CA ALA A 259 17.85 18.76 -45.49
C ALA A 259 16.43 19.35 -45.61
N LYS A 260 16.29 20.66 -45.89
CA LYS A 260 15.02 21.41 -45.91
C LYS A 260 14.32 21.46 -44.54
N LEU A 261 15.10 21.49 -43.48
CA LEU A 261 14.62 21.72 -42.13
C LEU A 261 14.65 23.21 -41.83
N ASP A 262 13.51 23.74 -41.42
CA ASP A 262 13.41 25.06 -40.81
C ASP A 262 13.51 24.90 -39.29
N GLY A 263 14.44 25.61 -38.66
CA GLY A 263 14.68 25.46 -37.23
C GLY A 263 15.70 26.46 -36.72
N TYR A 264 15.63 26.73 -35.42
CA TYR A 264 16.62 27.52 -34.72
C TYR A 264 17.80 26.62 -34.32
N VAL A 265 19.02 27.11 -34.54
CA VAL A 265 20.23 26.49 -34.00
C VAL A 265 20.64 27.34 -32.83
N ASP A 266 20.51 26.78 -31.62
CA ASP A 266 21.04 27.41 -30.43
C ASP A 266 22.55 27.15 -30.37
N SER A 267 23.32 28.19 -30.10
CA SER A 267 24.77 28.07 -30.04
C SER A 267 25.32 28.78 -28.83
N LYS A 268 26.26 28.10 -28.17
CA LYS A 268 26.96 28.59 -27.00
C LYS A 268 28.41 28.15 -27.04
N TYR A 269 29.25 28.85 -26.28
CA TYR A 269 30.64 28.52 -26.18
C TYR A 269 31.14 28.59 -24.73
N THR A 270 32.20 27.84 -24.47
CA THR A 270 32.95 27.89 -23.22
C THR A 270 34.40 28.23 -23.56
N ALA A 271 34.87 29.38 -23.07
CA ALA A 271 36.22 29.85 -23.31
C ALA A 271 37.24 28.79 -22.86
N GLU A 272 37.11 28.25 -21.65
CA GLU A 272 38.01 27.21 -21.12
C GLU A 272 37.21 26.05 -20.53
N ASP A 273 37.29 24.88 -21.18
CA ASP A 273 36.57 23.67 -20.76
C ASP A 273 37.22 22.97 -19.56
N TRP A 274 37.24 23.66 -18.41
CA TRP A 274 37.79 23.13 -17.16
C TRP A 274 36.99 21.95 -16.61
N GLU A 275 35.66 21.97 -16.78
CA GLU A 275 34.79 20.85 -16.37
C GLU A 275 35.10 19.60 -17.21
N GLY A 276 35.16 19.73 -18.53
CA GLY A 276 35.56 18.63 -19.40
C GLY A 276 36.99 18.17 -19.15
N PHE A 277 37.91 19.08 -18.82
CA PHE A 277 39.28 18.73 -18.42
C PHE A 277 39.26 17.87 -17.16
N GLN A 278 38.53 18.27 -16.12
CA GLN A 278 38.37 17.50 -14.89
C GLN A 278 37.79 16.10 -15.16
N GLU A 279 36.74 16.02 -15.98
CA GLU A 279 36.11 14.75 -16.34
C GLU A 279 37.09 13.81 -17.03
N LEU A 280 37.83 14.29 -18.04
CA LEU A 280 38.81 13.48 -18.77
C LEU A 280 39.96 13.02 -17.87
N ILE A 281 40.47 13.88 -16.99
CA ILE A 281 41.52 13.53 -16.03
C ILE A 281 41.02 12.43 -15.08
N SER A 282 39.80 12.56 -14.54
CA SER A 282 39.23 11.57 -13.61
C SER A 282 39.13 10.17 -14.22
N LYS A 283 38.79 10.09 -15.51
CA LYS A 283 38.65 8.86 -16.31
C LYS A 283 39.98 8.36 -16.90
N SER A 284 41.06 9.14 -16.81
CA SER A 284 42.36 8.78 -17.39
C SER A 284 43.15 7.81 -16.51
N GLU A 285 44.17 7.19 -17.12
CA GLU A 285 45.21 6.40 -16.45
C GLU A 285 46.51 7.20 -16.25
N LEU A 286 46.43 8.54 -16.30
CA LEU A 286 47.60 9.39 -16.13
C LEU A 286 48.21 9.22 -14.72
N PRO A 287 49.56 9.22 -14.61
CA PRO A 287 50.23 9.29 -13.31
C PRO A 287 49.77 10.52 -12.52
N ASP A 288 49.76 10.46 -11.19
CA ASP A 288 49.45 11.63 -10.34
C ASP A 288 48.13 12.39 -10.65
N LYS A 289 47.15 11.75 -11.30
CA LYS A 289 45.85 12.39 -11.63
C LYS A 289 45.12 12.97 -10.42
N GLU A 290 45.26 12.34 -9.25
CA GLU A 290 44.70 12.82 -7.99
C GLU A 290 45.27 14.18 -7.54
N LEU A 291 46.54 14.44 -7.86
CA LEU A 291 47.16 15.74 -7.60
C LEU A 291 46.58 16.81 -8.52
N ILE A 292 46.35 16.49 -9.79
CA ILE A 292 45.72 17.38 -10.76
C ILE A 292 44.28 17.71 -10.35
N LEU A 293 43.49 16.69 -10.00
CA LEU A 293 42.12 16.88 -9.51
C LEU A 293 42.07 17.74 -8.24
N ARG A 294 43.04 17.58 -7.34
CA ARG A 294 43.16 18.44 -6.15
C ARG A 294 43.45 19.89 -6.53
N VAL A 295 44.37 20.13 -7.46
CA VAL A 295 44.65 21.50 -7.95
C VAL A 295 43.40 22.13 -8.57
N LEU A 296 42.64 21.39 -9.38
CA LEU A 296 41.37 21.85 -9.94
C LEU A 296 40.36 22.25 -8.86
N SER A 297 40.34 21.55 -7.73
CA SER A 297 39.45 21.86 -6.59
C SER A 297 39.95 22.99 -5.67
N MET A 298 41.26 23.26 -5.67
CA MET A 298 41.89 24.22 -4.75
C MET A 298 41.95 25.63 -5.31
N TYR A 299 42.01 25.78 -6.62
CA TYR A 299 42.18 27.06 -7.30
C TYR A 299 40.98 27.35 -8.19
N ASP A 300 40.22 28.40 -7.85
CA ASP A 300 39.08 28.86 -8.63
C ASP A 300 39.49 29.75 -9.81
N ASP A 301 40.61 30.47 -9.67
CA ASP A 301 41.16 31.34 -10.71
C ASP A 301 41.75 30.51 -11.87
N PRO A 302 41.28 30.71 -13.13
CA PRO A 302 41.72 29.91 -14.26
C PRO A 302 43.21 30.04 -14.60
N GLU A 303 43.79 31.24 -14.49
CA GLU A 303 45.20 31.48 -14.83
C GLU A 303 46.11 30.87 -13.76
N GLU A 304 45.78 31.02 -12.48
CA GLU A 304 46.49 30.39 -11.39
C GLU A 304 46.39 28.87 -11.49
N ARG A 305 45.19 28.33 -11.76
CA ARG A 305 44.95 26.90 -11.96
C ARG A 305 45.79 26.33 -13.11
N GLU A 306 45.81 26.98 -14.26
CA GLU A 306 46.63 26.56 -15.41
C GLU A 306 48.13 26.58 -15.07
N ALA A 307 48.60 27.64 -14.41
CA ALA A 307 50.00 27.76 -14.00
C ALA A 307 50.41 26.66 -13.00
N GLN A 308 49.56 26.34 -12.02
CA GLN A 308 49.82 25.26 -11.08
C GLN A 308 49.88 23.90 -11.79
N ILE A 309 48.94 23.60 -12.71
CA ILE A 309 48.94 22.35 -13.47
C ILE A 309 50.22 22.24 -14.33
N LYS A 310 50.65 23.32 -14.97
CA LYS A 310 51.90 23.37 -15.76
C LYS A 310 53.17 23.20 -14.91
N ASN A 311 53.18 23.74 -13.69
CA ASN A 311 54.36 23.73 -12.81
C ASN A 311 54.52 22.43 -12.01
N ILE A 312 53.41 21.78 -11.66
CA ILE A 312 53.40 20.60 -10.79
C ILE A 312 53.58 19.30 -11.59
N SER A 313 53.13 19.30 -12.84
CA SER A 313 53.00 18.08 -13.62
C SER A 313 54.25 17.81 -14.48
N SER A 314 55.12 16.91 -14.03
CA SER A 314 56.16 16.29 -14.87
C SER A 314 55.58 15.53 -16.09
N ILE A 315 54.26 15.32 -16.09
CA ILE A 315 53.48 14.66 -17.14
C ILE A 315 52.64 15.64 -17.97
N TYR A 316 52.88 16.96 -17.88
CA TYR A 316 52.12 17.94 -18.66
C TYR A 316 52.19 17.66 -20.18
N SER A 317 53.29 17.08 -20.66
CA SER A 317 53.39 16.60 -22.05
C SER A 317 52.35 15.53 -22.38
N GLU A 318 52.10 14.58 -21.47
CA GLU A 318 51.08 13.53 -21.65
C GLU A 318 49.66 14.15 -21.61
N ILE A 319 49.42 15.13 -20.75
CA ILE A 319 48.17 15.90 -20.73
C ILE A 319 47.98 16.65 -22.06
N ALA A 320 49.03 17.29 -22.57
CA ALA A 320 49.01 18.04 -23.82
C ALA A 320 48.82 17.18 -25.06
N ASP A 321 49.30 15.94 -25.03
CA ASP A 321 49.21 15.00 -26.14
C ASP A 321 47.93 14.15 -26.10
N GLU A 322 47.43 13.79 -24.91
CA GLU A 322 46.32 12.83 -24.76
C GLU A 322 44.99 13.43 -24.30
N VAL A 323 45.01 14.55 -23.56
CA VAL A 323 43.81 15.15 -22.94
C VAL A 323 43.39 16.44 -23.64
N LEU A 324 44.29 17.43 -23.73
CA LEU A 324 43.99 18.74 -24.32
C LEU A 324 43.44 18.64 -25.77
N PRO A 325 43.91 17.73 -26.65
CA PRO A 325 43.34 17.59 -27.98
C PRO A 325 41.87 17.16 -27.99
N LYS A 326 41.42 16.38 -26.98
CA LYS A 326 40.02 15.94 -26.82
C LYS A 326 39.10 17.08 -26.35
N LEU A 327 39.68 18.13 -25.74
CA LEU A 327 38.92 19.31 -25.31
C LEU A 327 38.72 20.33 -26.43
N ARG A 328 39.53 20.26 -27.49
CA ARG A 328 39.41 21.14 -28.66
C ARG A 328 38.26 20.67 -29.55
N ARG A 329 37.02 20.85 -29.13
CA ARG A 329 35.84 20.33 -29.82
C ARG A 329 34.71 21.34 -29.96
N ALA A 330 33.83 21.08 -30.91
CA ALA A 330 32.45 21.55 -30.87
C ALA A 330 31.53 20.33 -30.90
N ARG A 331 30.60 20.25 -29.96
CA ARG A 331 29.56 19.22 -29.89
C ARG A 331 28.31 19.77 -30.56
N ILE A 332 27.69 18.95 -31.40
CA ILE A 332 26.41 19.23 -32.04
C ILE A 332 25.42 18.21 -31.52
N THR A 333 24.30 18.66 -30.98
CA THR A 333 23.23 17.80 -30.46
C THR A 333 21.93 18.14 -31.17
N LEU A 334 21.39 17.19 -31.93
CA LEU A 334 20.07 17.26 -32.53
C LEU A 334 19.06 16.59 -31.60
N ASN A 335 18.19 17.37 -30.99
CA ASN A 335 17.07 16.92 -30.18
C ASN A 335 15.80 16.91 -31.02
N TYR A 336 15.10 15.78 -31.04
CA TYR A 336 13.86 15.63 -31.81
C TYR A 336 12.91 14.65 -31.12
N GLN A 337 11.64 14.71 -31.50
CA GLN A 337 10.57 13.88 -30.96
C GLN A 337 10.07 12.93 -32.04
N LEU A 338 9.86 11.67 -31.67
CA LEU A 338 9.02 10.73 -32.42
C LEU A 338 7.59 10.86 -31.91
N ILE A 339 6.65 11.18 -32.79
CA ILE A 339 5.23 11.29 -32.52
C ILE A 339 4.57 9.99 -32.99
N GLY A 340 4.08 9.20 -32.04
CA GLY A 340 3.23 8.03 -32.29
C GLY A 340 1.83 8.43 -32.73
N ARG A 341 1.02 7.42 -33.08
CA ARG A 341 -0.36 7.63 -33.56
C ARG A 341 -1.22 8.43 -32.56
N SER A 342 -2.13 9.25 -33.09
CA SER A 342 -3.21 9.88 -32.31
C SER A 342 -4.23 8.85 -31.84
N ASP A 343 -5.10 9.23 -30.92
CA ASP A 343 -6.16 8.35 -30.41
C ASP A 343 -7.09 7.92 -31.53
N GLU A 344 -7.48 8.84 -32.42
CA GLU A 344 -8.30 8.49 -33.59
C GLU A 344 -7.56 7.52 -34.53
N GLN A 345 -6.27 7.75 -34.78
CA GLN A 345 -5.46 6.88 -35.63
C GLN A 345 -5.29 5.47 -35.03
N ILE A 346 -5.13 5.36 -33.70
CA ILE A 346 -5.07 4.07 -33.01
C ILE A 346 -6.41 3.35 -33.14
N GLN A 347 -7.53 4.04 -32.89
CA GLN A 347 -8.87 3.45 -32.99
C GLN A 347 -9.20 3.01 -34.42
N GLU A 348 -8.92 3.84 -35.42
CA GLU A 348 -9.09 3.51 -36.84
C GLU A 348 -8.23 2.31 -37.24
N GLN A 349 -6.97 2.28 -36.82
CA GLN A 349 -6.06 1.17 -37.11
C GLN A 349 -6.47 -0.11 -36.38
N TYR A 350 -6.96 -0.02 -35.14
CA TYR A 350 -7.49 -1.14 -34.38
C TYR A 350 -8.71 -1.74 -35.10
N ALA A 351 -9.64 -0.90 -35.57
CA ALA A 351 -10.80 -1.36 -36.33
C ALA A 351 -10.43 -1.97 -37.68
N ALA A 352 -9.38 -1.48 -38.34
CA ALA A 352 -8.94 -1.95 -39.65
C ALA A 352 -8.10 -3.25 -39.58
N ASP A 353 -7.03 -3.26 -38.79
CA ASP A 353 -6.17 -4.42 -38.53
C ASP A 353 -5.34 -4.22 -37.25
N PRO A 354 -5.74 -4.84 -36.11
CA PRO A 354 -5.02 -4.72 -34.85
C PRO A 354 -3.57 -5.24 -34.88
N LYS A 355 -3.20 -6.08 -35.85
CA LYS A 355 -1.84 -6.64 -35.94
C LYS A 355 -0.78 -5.61 -36.30
N VAL A 356 -1.20 -4.47 -36.85
CA VAL A 356 -0.33 -3.36 -37.22
C VAL A 356 0.02 -2.50 -35.99
N LEU A 357 -0.80 -2.56 -34.94
CA LEU A 357 -0.55 -1.88 -33.69
C LEU A 357 0.50 -2.64 -32.88
N SER A 358 1.31 -1.88 -32.16
CA SER A 358 2.14 -2.40 -31.08
C SER A 358 1.27 -2.88 -29.92
N LEU A 359 1.84 -3.74 -29.06
CA LEU A 359 1.17 -4.16 -27.84
C LEU A 359 0.74 -2.97 -26.97
N GLU A 360 1.60 -1.94 -26.86
CA GLU A 360 1.29 -0.75 -26.06
C GLU A 360 0.11 0.03 -26.65
N GLU A 361 0.02 0.19 -27.97
CA GLU A 361 -1.14 0.81 -28.61
C GLU A 361 -2.43 -0.02 -28.43
N ILE A 362 -2.34 -1.36 -28.47
CA ILE A 362 -3.49 -2.24 -28.22
C ILE A 362 -3.96 -2.09 -26.76
N LEU A 363 -3.06 -2.15 -25.79
CA LEU A 363 -3.41 -1.98 -24.38
C LEU A 363 -3.95 -0.57 -24.11
N TYR A 364 -3.32 0.46 -24.67
CA TYR A 364 -3.79 1.84 -24.60
C TYR A 364 -5.19 2.02 -25.19
N SER A 365 -5.55 1.27 -26.24
CA SER A 365 -6.91 1.31 -26.82
C SER A 365 -7.99 0.99 -25.78
N SER A 366 -7.67 0.17 -24.76
CA SER A 366 -8.63 -0.19 -23.71
C SER A 366 -9.04 0.99 -22.82
N ILE A 367 -8.17 2.00 -22.67
CA ILE A 367 -8.48 3.20 -21.87
C ILE A 367 -9.12 4.32 -22.69
N LEU A 368 -9.25 4.13 -24.02
CA LEU A 368 -9.96 5.04 -24.92
C LEU A 368 -11.48 4.77 -24.99
N THR A 369 -11.96 3.75 -24.28
CA THR A 369 -13.38 3.38 -24.24
C THR A 369 -13.82 3.09 -22.80
N GLU A 370 -15.08 3.42 -22.49
CA GLU A 370 -15.75 3.10 -21.23
C GLU A 370 -16.63 1.84 -21.37
N ASP A 371 -16.76 1.26 -22.58
CA ASP A 371 -17.57 0.06 -22.81
C ASP A 371 -16.83 -1.20 -22.36
N ALA A 372 -17.36 -1.89 -21.34
CA ALA A 372 -16.73 -3.06 -20.76
C ALA A 372 -16.64 -4.26 -21.73
N GLU A 373 -17.50 -4.37 -22.73
CA GLU A 373 -17.38 -5.45 -23.72
C GLU A 373 -16.29 -5.10 -24.77
N GLU A 374 -16.20 -3.85 -25.19
CA GLU A 374 -15.12 -3.38 -26.06
C GLU A 374 -13.75 -3.53 -25.40
N GLN A 375 -13.61 -3.14 -24.13
CA GLN A 375 -12.40 -3.37 -23.33
C GLN A 375 -12.01 -4.85 -23.29
N ARG A 376 -12.99 -5.74 -23.11
CA ARG A 376 -12.77 -7.19 -23.08
C ARG A 376 -12.24 -7.69 -24.42
N GLU A 377 -12.81 -7.24 -25.52
CA GLU A 377 -12.36 -7.60 -26.87
C GLU A 377 -10.95 -7.09 -27.19
N ILE A 378 -10.60 -5.90 -26.67
CA ILE A 378 -9.24 -5.35 -26.76
C ILE A 378 -8.24 -6.24 -26.03
N PHE A 379 -8.50 -6.62 -24.79
CA PHE A 379 -7.62 -7.53 -24.05
C PHE A 379 -7.56 -8.93 -24.67
N ASN A 380 -8.68 -9.47 -25.17
CA ASN A 380 -8.68 -10.73 -25.91
C ASN A 380 -7.80 -10.65 -27.17
N THR A 381 -7.81 -9.50 -27.86
CA THR A 381 -6.94 -9.24 -29.00
C THR A 381 -5.47 -9.18 -28.59
N ALA A 382 -5.15 -8.48 -27.49
CA ALA A 382 -3.80 -8.45 -26.92
C ALA A 382 -3.30 -9.86 -26.60
N ILE A 383 -4.11 -10.71 -25.95
CA ILE A 383 -3.76 -12.11 -25.65
C ILE A 383 -3.51 -12.91 -26.93
N LYS A 384 -4.34 -12.73 -27.96
CA LYS A 384 -4.22 -13.47 -29.22
C LYS A 384 -2.93 -13.11 -29.98
N LEU A 385 -2.52 -11.85 -29.94
CA LEU A 385 -1.35 -11.35 -30.65
C LEU A 385 -0.05 -11.45 -29.82
N HIS A 386 -0.17 -11.35 -28.50
CA HIS A 386 0.93 -11.32 -27.53
C HIS A 386 0.64 -12.26 -26.34
N PRO A 387 0.56 -13.59 -26.56
CA PRO A 387 0.10 -14.54 -25.55
C PRO A 387 1.01 -14.70 -24.33
N THR A 388 2.23 -14.16 -24.39
CA THR A 388 3.22 -14.18 -23.30
C THR A 388 3.17 -12.92 -22.43
N ASP A 389 2.40 -11.90 -22.80
CA ASP A 389 2.24 -10.71 -21.96
C ASP A 389 1.17 -10.96 -20.89
N TYR A 390 1.50 -10.62 -19.65
CA TYR A 390 0.63 -10.90 -18.50
C TYR A 390 -0.50 -9.86 -18.35
N ARG A 391 -0.33 -8.63 -18.86
CA ARG A 391 -1.18 -7.47 -18.53
C ARG A 391 -2.60 -7.65 -19.03
N ALA A 392 -2.78 -8.20 -20.23
CA ALA A 392 -4.11 -8.45 -20.76
C ALA A 392 -4.86 -9.54 -19.97
N TYR A 393 -4.19 -10.62 -19.55
CA TYR A 393 -4.79 -11.60 -18.63
C TYR A 393 -5.12 -10.95 -17.29
N ASN A 394 -4.20 -10.16 -16.73
CA ASN A 394 -4.42 -9.48 -15.46
C ASN A 394 -5.64 -8.55 -15.54
N ASN A 395 -5.72 -7.71 -16.57
CA ASN A 395 -6.80 -6.71 -16.70
C ASN A 395 -8.17 -7.37 -16.95
N LEU A 396 -8.23 -8.50 -17.67
CA LEU A 396 -9.45 -9.32 -17.72
C LEU A 396 -9.83 -9.89 -16.33
N GLY A 397 -8.84 -10.27 -15.54
CA GLY A 397 -9.04 -10.66 -14.15
C GLY A 397 -9.57 -9.51 -13.28
N VAL A 398 -9.06 -8.30 -13.46
CA VAL A 398 -9.55 -7.08 -12.79
C VAL A 398 -11.01 -6.81 -13.15
N MET A 399 -11.37 -6.87 -14.43
CA MET A 399 -12.75 -6.70 -14.87
C MET A 399 -13.69 -7.74 -14.24
N ALA A 400 -13.26 -9.00 -14.18
CA ALA A 400 -14.04 -10.06 -13.52
C ALA A 400 -14.15 -9.85 -12.00
N TYR A 401 -13.08 -9.38 -11.35
CA TYR A 401 -13.07 -9.06 -9.93
C TYR A 401 -14.08 -7.95 -9.62
N ASN A 402 -14.04 -6.86 -10.37
CA ASN A 402 -14.96 -5.72 -10.20
C ASN A 402 -16.42 -6.10 -10.48
N ALA A 403 -16.65 -7.10 -11.33
CA ALA A 403 -17.97 -7.68 -11.57
C ALA A 403 -18.43 -8.66 -10.46
N GLY A 404 -17.59 -8.94 -9.46
CA GLY A 404 -17.85 -9.92 -8.39
C GLY A 404 -17.70 -11.38 -8.82
N ASP A 405 -17.23 -11.65 -10.05
CA ASP A 405 -16.93 -13.00 -10.53
C ASP A 405 -15.50 -13.41 -10.15
N TYR A 406 -15.33 -13.68 -8.85
CA TYR A 406 -14.03 -14.01 -8.26
C TYR A 406 -13.44 -15.32 -8.80
N ASN A 407 -14.27 -16.25 -9.28
CA ASN A 407 -13.80 -17.50 -9.88
C ASN A 407 -13.13 -17.23 -11.24
N THR A 408 -13.77 -16.42 -12.07
CA THR A 408 -13.19 -16.00 -13.36
C THR A 408 -11.96 -15.13 -13.14
N ALA A 409 -12.00 -14.21 -12.17
CA ALA A 409 -10.86 -13.39 -11.78
C ALA A 409 -9.64 -14.25 -11.41
N ALA A 410 -9.83 -15.24 -10.52
CA ALA A 410 -8.80 -16.18 -10.12
C ALA A 410 -8.19 -16.92 -11.32
N SER A 411 -9.02 -17.38 -12.26
CA SER A 411 -8.54 -18.06 -13.47
C SER A 411 -7.65 -17.16 -14.33
N TYR A 412 -8.04 -15.90 -14.51
CA TYR A 412 -7.25 -14.94 -15.29
C TYR A 412 -5.96 -14.50 -14.59
N PHE A 413 -6.00 -14.23 -13.29
CA PHE A 413 -4.79 -13.92 -12.53
C PHE A 413 -3.81 -15.09 -12.51
N GLN A 414 -4.28 -16.34 -12.43
CA GLN A 414 -3.40 -17.51 -12.57
C GLN A 414 -2.74 -17.60 -13.95
N LYS A 415 -3.46 -17.25 -15.03
CA LYS A 415 -2.86 -17.17 -16.38
C LYS A 415 -1.84 -16.03 -16.48
N ALA A 416 -2.14 -14.87 -15.89
CA ALA A 416 -1.21 -13.75 -15.82
C ALA A 416 0.06 -14.13 -15.04
N LEU A 417 -0.09 -14.82 -13.91
CA LEU A 417 1.03 -15.30 -13.09
C LEU A 417 1.88 -16.33 -13.85
N ALA A 418 1.25 -17.20 -14.65
CA ALA A 418 1.97 -18.14 -15.50
C ALA A 418 2.76 -17.46 -16.63
N ALA A 419 2.27 -16.31 -17.13
CA ALA A 419 2.97 -15.51 -18.12
C ALA A 419 4.13 -14.71 -17.51
N ASN A 420 3.94 -14.17 -16.30
CA ASN A 420 4.98 -13.50 -15.52
C ASN A 420 4.80 -13.75 -14.01
N SER A 421 5.63 -14.63 -13.44
CA SER A 421 5.56 -15.02 -12.03
C SER A 421 5.95 -13.90 -11.06
N SER A 422 6.62 -12.86 -11.55
CA SER A 422 7.16 -11.75 -10.77
C SER A 422 6.39 -10.44 -10.98
N ALA A 423 5.26 -10.48 -11.68
CA ALA A 423 4.41 -9.29 -11.86
C ALA A 423 3.77 -8.88 -10.52
N PRO A 424 4.12 -7.71 -9.95
CA PRO A 424 3.65 -7.32 -8.62
C PRO A 424 2.13 -7.10 -8.58
N GLU A 425 1.53 -6.61 -9.66
CA GLU A 425 0.08 -6.40 -9.79
C GLU A 425 -0.69 -7.71 -9.62
N VAL A 426 -0.21 -8.78 -10.28
CA VAL A 426 -0.85 -10.09 -10.23
C VAL A 426 -0.78 -10.69 -8.82
N GLN A 427 0.35 -10.51 -8.13
CA GLN A 427 0.53 -10.96 -6.75
C GLN A 427 -0.43 -10.23 -5.80
N LEU A 428 -0.57 -8.91 -5.91
CA LEU A 428 -1.56 -8.15 -5.12
C LEU A 428 -2.99 -8.64 -5.38
N ASN A 429 -3.34 -8.85 -6.65
CA ASN A 429 -4.69 -9.25 -7.04
C ASN A 429 -5.06 -10.64 -6.54
N LEU A 430 -4.13 -11.58 -6.54
CA LEU A 430 -4.30 -12.88 -5.89
C LEU A 430 -4.43 -12.73 -4.36
N GLY A 431 -3.64 -11.85 -3.75
CA GLY A 431 -3.76 -11.53 -2.33
C GLY A 431 -5.15 -11.01 -1.94
N TYR A 432 -5.76 -10.18 -2.78
CA TYR A 432 -7.14 -9.72 -2.58
C TYR A 432 -8.16 -10.88 -2.62
N LEU A 433 -7.98 -11.86 -3.50
CA LEU A 433 -8.83 -13.06 -3.53
C LEU A 433 -8.68 -13.89 -2.25
N GLU A 434 -7.48 -13.99 -1.69
CA GLU A 434 -7.25 -14.66 -0.40
C GLU A 434 -7.90 -13.90 0.76
N LEU A 435 -7.85 -12.57 0.77
CA LEU A 435 -8.57 -11.76 1.76
C LEU A 435 -10.08 -11.98 1.70
N LEU A 436 -10.68 -12.05 0.50
CA LEU A 436 -12.11 -12.34 0.35
C LEU A 436 -12.50 -13.69 0.97
N GLN A 437 -11.61 -14.69 0.88
CA GLN A 437 -11.79 -16.01 1.48
C GLN A 437 -11.49 -16.04 2.98
N GLY A 438 -10.85 -15.00 3.51
CA GLY A 438 -10.39 -14.92 4.89
C GLY A 438 -9.06 -15.62 5.16
N ASN A 439 -8.31 -15.97 4.11
CA ASN A 439 -6.99 -16.59 4.20
C ASN A 439 -5.92 -15.51 4.40
N VAL A 440 -5.95 -14.84 5.56
CA VAL A 440 -5.11 -13.64 5.83
C VAL A 440 -3.61 -13.92 5.71
N SER A 441 -3.16 -15.11 6.12
CA SER A 441 -1.73 -15.49 6.02
C SER A 441 -1.27 -15.67 4.57
N ASP A 442 -2.13 -16.24 3.71
CA ASP A 442 -1.79 -16.44 2.30
C ASP A 442 -1.84 -15.11 1.55
N ALA A 443 -2.81 -14.25 1.89
CA ALA A 443 -2.88 -12.88 1.42
C ALA A 443 -1.62 -12.09 1.77
N GLU A 444 -1.12 -12.19 3.01
CA GLU A 444 0.12 -11.53 3.44
C GLU A 444 1.32 -11.96 2.59
N ALA A 445 1.48 -13.26 2.37
CA ALA A 445 2.58 -13.79 1.57
C ALA A 445 2.56 -13.27 0.12
N LEU A 446 1.38 -13.23 -0.50
CA LEU A 446 1.20 -12.72 -1.87
C LEU A 446 1.39 -11.19 -1.93
N MET A 447 0.76 -10.45 -1.02
CA MET A 447 0.82 -8.99 -1.03
C MET A 447 2.22 -8.46 -0.70
N ALA A 448 3.03 -9.19 0.07
CA ALA A 448 4.43 -8.86 0.30
C ALA A 448 5.27 -8.89 -1.00
N LEU A 449 4.93 -9.76 -1.96
CA LEU A 449 5.60 -9.85 -3.27
C LEU A 449 5.15 -8.73 -4.22
N GLY A 450 3.97 -8.17 -4.00
CA GLY A 450 3.36 -7.13 -4.84
C GLY A 450 3.41 -5.71 -4.27
N ALA A 451 4.04 -5.52 -3.10
CA ALA A 451 3.98 -4.26 -2.35
C ALA A 451 4.45 -3.01 -3.13
N GLU A 452 5.33 -3.18 -4.12
CA GLU A 452 5.86 -2.09 -4.95
C GLU A 452 4.91 -1.64 -6.07
N ALA A 453 3.83 -2.38 -6.34
CA ALA A 453 2.85 -1.95 -7.33
C ALA A 453 2.14 -0.65 -6.88
N LYS A 454 1.66 0.14 -7.83
CA LYS A 454 0.96 1.41 -7.57
C LYS A 454 -0.26 1.26 -6.63
N ALA A 455 -0.94 0.12 -6.67
CA ALA A 455 -2.07 -0.22 -5.79
C ALA A 455 -1.63 -0.85 -4.45
N GLY A 456 -0.34 -1.04 -4.20
CA GLY A 456 0.22 -1.76 -3.05
C GLY A 456 -0.21 -1.21 -1.70
N ASP A 457 -0.22 0.12 -1.55
CA ASP A 457 -0.64 0.78 -0.32
C ASP A 457 -2.09 0.44 0.07
N GLU A 458 -3.02 0.38 -0.89
CA GLU A 458 -4.41 0.02 -0.58
C GLU A 458 -4.56 -1.47 -0.24
N ALA A 459 -3.84 -2.33 -0.95
CA ALA A 459 -3.83 -3.77 -0.70
C ALA A 459 -3.30 -4.08 0.71
N LEU A 460 -2.14 -3.54 1.05
CA LEU A 460 -1.54 -3.69 2.38
C LEU A 460 -2.39 -3.02 3.46
N GLY A 461 -3.06 -1.90 3.16
CA GLY A 461 -4.03 -1.28 4.06
C GLY A 461 -5.17 -2.24 4.42
N ASN A 462 -5.77 -2.91 3.44
CA ASN A 462 -6.79 -3.94 3.68
C ASN A 462 -6.26 -5.13 4.47
N LEU A 463 -5.05 -5.59 4.16
CA LEU A 463 -4.38 -6.65 4.91
C LEU A 463 -4.20 -6.27 6.38
N TYR A 464 -3.73 -5.06 6.68
CA TYR A 464 -3.56 -4.59 8.04
C TYR A 464 -4.88 -4.46 8.79
N ILE A 465 -6.00 -4.12 8.13
CA ILE A 465 -7.33 -4.19 8.75
C ILE A 465 -7.65 -5.65 9.12
N ALA A 466 -7.43 -6.59 8.20
CA ALA A 466 -7.68 -8.02 8.42
C ALA A 466 -6.81 -8.62 9.54
N GLN A 467 -5.61 -8.06 9.76
CA GLN A 467 -4.69 -8.44 10.85
C GLN A 467 -4.99 -7.74 12.19
N GLY A 468 -5.91 -6.78 12.22
CA GLY A 468 -6.20 -5.99 13.43
C GLY A 468 -5.22 -4.83 13.68
N GLU A 469 -4.35 -4.51 12.72
CA GLU A 469 -3.33 -3.48 12.80
C GLU A 469 -3.85 -2.10 12.32
N TYR A 470 -4.96 -1.64 12.91
CA TYR A 470 -5.71 -0.48 12.42
C TYR A 470 -4.91 0.82 12.35
N GLY A 471 -3.95 1.02 13.26
CA GLY A 471 -3.08 2.20 13.23
C GLY A 471 -2.14 2.21 12.01
N ARG A 472 -1.61 1.05 11.63
CA ARG A 472 -0.79 0.90 10.41
C ARG A 472 -1.65 1.04 9.16
N ALA A 473 -2.83 0.42 9.16
CA ALA A 473 -3.79 0.56 8.07
C ALA A 473 -4.18 2.03 7.83
N ALA A 474 -4.57 2.76 8.89
CA ALA A 474 -5.00 4.14 8.79
C ALA A 474 -3.88 5.07 8.32
N ALA A 475 -2.63 4.85 8.77
CA ALA A 475 -1.48 5.64 8.33
C ALA A 475 -1.13 5.39 6.86
N LEU A 476 -1.21 4.14 6.39
CA LEU A 476 -0.90 3.78 5.01
C LEU A 476 -1.97 4.27 4.02
N LEU A 477 -3.21 4.34 4.48
CA LEU A 477 -4.37 4.77 3.70
C LEU A 477 -4.69 6.26 3.86
N ASP A 478 -3.81 7.03 4.48
CA ASP A 478 -4.03 8.47 4.69
C ASP A 478 -4.15 9.21 3.35
N GLY A 479 -5.11 10.14 3.28
CA GLY A 479 -5.43 10.87 2.05
C GLY A 479 -6.13 10.07 0.94
N LYS A 480 -6.45 8.78 1.14
CA LYS A 480 -7.20 7.97 0.16
C LYS A 480 -8.69 7.99 0.45
N ALA A 481 -9.50 8.30 -0.55
CA ALA A 481 -10.97 8.27 -0.48
C ALA A 481 -11.51 6.88 -0.85
N THR A 482 -11.29 5.87 -0.01
CA THR A 482 -11.79 4.50 -0.23
C THR A 482 -12.47 3.90 1.00
N ASN A 483 -13.30 2.88 0.79
CA ASN A 483 -13.94 2.13 1.87
C ASN A 483 -12.92 1.54 2.86
N SER A 484 -11.79 1.06 2.34
CA SER A 484 -10.65 0.56 3.11
C SER A 484 -10.13 1.63 4.08
N ALA A 485 -9.90 2.84 3.58
CA ALA A 485 -9.40 3.96 4.37
C ALA A 485 -10.41 4.37 5.45
N ALA A 486 -11.68 4.50 5.08
CA ALA A 486 -12.75 4.85 6.01
C ALA A 486 -12.90 3.82 7.14
N LEU A 487 -12.83 2.53 6.81
CA LEU A 487 -12.90 1.45 7.80
C LEU A 487 -11.69 1.46 8.73
N ALA A 488 -10.47 1.61 8.19
CA ALA A 488 -9.26 1.68 8.99
C ALA A 488 -9.30 2.85 9.99
N GLN A 489 -9.71 4.03 9.53
CA GLN A 489 -9.85 5.23 10.37
C GLN A 489 -10.94 5.06 11.44
N LEU A 490 -12.09 4.46 11.09
CA LEU A 490 -13.17 4.14 12.02
C LEU A 490 -12.71 3.20 13.14
N LEU A 491 -11.97 2.15 12.78
CA LEU A 491 -11.43 1.15 13.72
C LEU A 491 -10.29 1.73 14.57
N ASN A 492 -9.48 2.62 14.00
CA ASN A 492 -8.46 3.39 14.71
C ASN A 492 -9.04 4.55 15.56
N LYS A 493 -10.38 4.70 15.58
CA LYS A 493 -11.13 5.72 16.34
C LYS A 493 -10.85 7.16 15.90
N ASP A 494 -10.32 7.34 14.69
CA ASP A 494 -10.21 8.65 14.04
C ASP A 494 -11.51 8.96 13.29
N TYR A 495 -12.54 9.30 14.06
CA TYR A 495 -13.87 9.56 13.54
C TYR A 495 -13.97 10.84 12.69
N SER A 496 -13.02 11.77 12.86
CA SER A 496 -12.98 13.00 12.08
C SER A 496 -12.54 12.69 10.65
N THR A 497 -11.40 12.01 10.52
CA THR A 497 -10.85 11.63 9.21
C THR A 497 -11.76 10.61 8.54
N ALA A 498 -12.28 9.62 9.28
CA ALA A 498 -13.27 8.67 8.74
C ALA A 498 -14.48 9.35 8.10
N ARG A 499 -14.99 10.43 8.73
CA ARG A 499 -16.10 11.21 8.15
C ARG A 499 -15.71 11.87 6.84
N GLN A 500 -14.57 12.56 6.82
CA GLN A 500 -14.08 13.26 5.63
C GLN A 500 -13.89 12.27 4.47
N THR A 501 -13.18 11.16 4.74
CA THR A 501 -12.94 10.09 3.76
C THR A 501 -14.24 9.56 3.16
N ILE A 502 -15.25 9.28 3.99
CA ILE A 502 -16.55 8.78 3.53
C ILE A 502 -17.25 9.78 2.59
N ASP A 503 -17.19 11.07 2.92
CA ASP A 503 -17.85 12.12 2.14
C ASP A 503 -17.09 12.43 0.83
N GLU A 504 -15.82 12.03 0.70
CA GLU A 504 -14.96 12.21 -0.48
C GLU A 504 -14.98 11.01 -1.46
N ILE A 505 -15.55 9.86 -1.09
CA ILE A 505 -15.68 8.70 -1.99
C ILE A 505 -16.58 9.08 -3.18
N ALA A 506 -16.02 9.02 -4.39
CA ALA A 506 -16.68 9.46 -5.61
C ALA A 506 -17.89 8.58 -5.98
N GLU A 507 -17.76 7.27 -5.80
CA GLU A 507 -18.79 6.28 -6.10
C GLU A 507 -19.15 5.49 -4.84
N PRO A 508 -19.98 6.04 -3.94
CA PRO A 508 -20.32 5.38 -2.68
C PRO A 508 -21.21 4.15 -2.94
N ASP A 509 -20.82 3.04 -2.34
CA ASP A 509 -21.55 1.78 -2.42
C ASP A 509 -22.31 1.45 -1.12
N ALA A 510 -22.91 0.26 -1.05
CA ALA A 510 -23.62 -0.18 0.16
C ALA A 510 -22.68 -0.22 1.38
N THR A 511 -21.42 -0.60 1.19
CA THR A 511 -20.39 -0.69 2.23
C THR A 511 -20.04 0.70 2.74
N THR A 512 -19.86 1.68 1.86
CA THR A 512 -19.60 3.09 2.22
C THR A 512 -20.69 3.61 3.15
N HIS A 513 -21.95 3.38 2.78
CA HIS A 513 -23.10 3.83 3.56
C HIS A 513 -23.29 3.05 4.87
N TYR A 514 -22.90 1.78 4.91
CA TYR A 514 -22.91 0.99 6.14
C TYR A 514 -21.84 1.49 7.12
N ILE A 515 -20.61 1.76 6.64
CA ILE A 515 -19.54 2.37 7.45
C ILE A 515 -19.98 3.76 7.98
N LYS A 516 -20.70 4.54 7.16
CA LYS A 516 -21.31 5.81 7.61
C LYS A 516 -22.28 5.62 8.77
N ALA A 517 -23.13 4.60 8.72
CA ALA A 517 -24.06 4.29 9.81
C ALA A 517 -23.31 3.88 11.09
N LEU A 518 -22.28 3.04 10.97
CA LEU A 518 -21.43 2.63 12.09
C LEU A 518 -20.70 3.83 12.73
N LEU A 519 -20.17 4.74 11.92
CA LEU A 519 -19.61 6.01 12.38
C LEU A 519 -20.66 6.83 13.14
N GLY A 520 -21.89 6.89 12.63
CA GLY A 520 -23.02 7.51 13.30
C GLY A 520 -23.28 6.90 14.68
N ALA A 521 -23.31 5.58 14.79
CA ALA A 521 -23.55 4.86 16.04
C ALA A 521 -22.45 5.13 17.07
N ARG A 522 -21.17 5.05 16.66
CA ARG A 522 -20.01 5.30 17.52
C ARG A 522 -19.90 6.76 17.97
N THR A 523 -20.39 7.70 17.17
CA THR A 523 -20.39 9.15 17.48
C THR A 523 -21.72 9.67 18.03
N SER A 524 -22.71 8.80 18.25
CA SER A 524 -24.08 9.18 18.65
C SER A 524 -24.75 10.18 17.69
N ASN A 525 -24.36 10.19 16.42
CA ASN A 525 -24.98 10.98 15.36
C ASN A 525 -26.10 10.16 14.68
N ILE A 526 -27.32 10.35 15.16
CA ILE A 526 -28.48 9.59 14.72
C ILE A 526 -28.85 9.81 13.25
N ALA A 527 -28.57 10.99 12.70
CA ALA A 527 -28.81 11.27 11.29
C ALA A 527 -27.90 10.40 10.41
N TYR A 528 -26.62 10.26 10.78
CA TYR A 528 -25.69 9.38 10.08
C TYR A 528 -26.11 7.91 10.14
N VAL A 529 -26.64 7.44 11.29
CA VAL A 529 -27.18 6.09 11.41
C VAL A 529 -28.32 5.88 10.42
N TYR A 530 -29.32 6.76 10.44
CA TYR A 530 -30.52 6.57 9.61
C TYR A 530 -30.26 6.77 8.12
N ASP A 531 -29.54 7.82 7.75
CA ASP A 531 -29.26 8.11 6.34
C ASP A 531 -28.31 7.07 5.75
N GLY A 532 -27.29 6.63 6.52
CA GLY A 532 -26.39 5.55 6.14
C GLY A 532 -27.13 4.23 5.93
N LEU A 533 -27.95 3.79 6.89
CA LEU A 533 -28.68 2.52 6.75
C LEU A 533 -29.71 2.54 5.61
N LYS A 534 -30.46 3.64 5.44
CA LYS A 534 -31.40 3.77 4.30
C LYS A 534 -30.67 3.64 2.96
N ALA A 535 -29.54 4.32 2.81
CA ALA A 535 -28.78 4.31 1.58
C ALA A 535 -28.11 2.94 1.34
N ALA A 536 -27.54 2.33 2.39
CA ALA A 536 -26.96 0.98 2.32
C ALA A 536 -27.99 -0.07 1.91
N ILE A 537 -29.16 -0.09 2.56
CA ILE A 537 -30.25 -1.06 2.29
C ILE A 537 -30.84 -0.88 0.90
N LYS A 538 -30.90 0.36 0.40
CA LYS A 538 -31.36 0.64 -0.96
C LYS A 538 -30.43 0.02 -2.02
N LEU A 539 -29.13 0.03 -1.77
CA LEU A 539 -28.12 -0.54 -2.68
C LEU A 539 -27.97 -2.05 -2.50
N ASP A 540 -28.00 -2.53 -1.25
CA ASP A 540 -28.00 -3.94 -0.90
C ASP A 540 -29.01 -4.23 0.22
N PRO A 541 -30.18 -4.83 -0.09
CA PRO A 541 -31.19 -5.19 0.90
C PRO A 541 -30.70 -6.13 2.00
N SER A 542 -29.60 -6.86 1.79
CA SER A 542 -29.02 -7.76 2.80
C SER A 542 -28.52 -7.00 4.04
N MET A 543 -28.18 -5.71 3.88
CA MET A 543 -27.72 -4.82 4.95
C MET A 543 -28.77 -4.62 6.05
N ALA A 544 -30.06 -4.80 5.75
CA ALA A 544 -31.12 -4.71 6.74
C ALA A 544 -31.02 -5.84 7.78
N LYS A 545 -30.77 -7.06 7.29
CA LYS A 545 -30.55 -8.22 8.16
C LYS A 545 -29.27 -8.06 8.98
N LYS A 546 -28.19 -7.56 8.36
CA LYS A 546 -26.94 -7.29 9.08
C LYS A 546 -27.15 -6.27 10.20
N ALA A 547 -27.75 -5.11 9.89
CA ALA A 547 -28.00 -4.06 10.87
C ALA A 547 -28.92 -4.48 12.02
N ALA A 548 -29.82 -5.44 11.80
CA ALA A 548 -30.71 -5.97 12.84
C ALA A 548 -29.96 -6.78 13.93
N GLY A 549 -28.89 -7.49 13.55
CA GLY A 549 -28.05 -8.28 14.46
C GLY A 549 -26.77 -7.57 14.91
N ASP A 550 -26.41 -6.46 14.27
CA ASP A 550 -25.17 -5.74 14.57
C ASP A 550 -25.26 -4.99 15.91
N LEU A 551 -24.40 -5.39 16.86
CA LEU A 551 -24.37 -4.85 18.21
C LEU A 551 -24.04 -3.35 18.25
N GLU A 552 -23.42 -2.80 17.22
CA GLU A 552 -23.17 -1.37 17.06
C GLU A 552 -24.50 -0.57 17.09
N PHE A 553 -25.61 -1.17 16.65
CA PHE A 553 -26.92 -0.54 16.60
C PHE A 553 -27.85 -0.89 17.77
N THR A 554 -27.37 -1.61 18.80
CA THR A 554 -28.20 -2.08 19.94
C THR A 554 -29.04 -0.97 20.57
N LYS A 555 -28.50 0.25 20.66
CA LYS A 555 -29.18 1.42 21.23
C LYS A 555 -30.41 1.89 20.43
N TYR A 556 -30.50 1.51 19.16
CA TYR A 556 -31.53 1.95 18.22
C TYR A 556 -32.57 0.88 17.92
N LEU A 557 -32.37 -0.38 18.35
CA LEU A 557 -33.27 -1.50 18.02
C LEU A 557 -34.74 -1.30 18.45
N GLN A 558 -34.97 -0.48 19.49
CA GLN A 558 -36.32 -0.16 19.99
C GLN A 558 -36.89 1.14 19.40
N ASP A 559 -36.12 1.87 18.60
CA ASP A 559 -36.57 3.09 17.96
C ASP A 559 -37.46 2.77 16.75
N ALA A 560 -38.62 3.42 16.67
CA ALA A 560 -39.61 3.16 15.62
C ALA A 560 -39.10 3.54 14.22
N THR A 561 -38.27 4.57 14.11
CA THR A 561 -37.68 4.99 12.83
C THR A 561 -36.67 3.97 12.35
N PHE A 562 -35.78 3.51 13.25
CA PHE A 562 -34.83 2.44 12.96
C PHE A 562 -35.53 1.15 12.50
N GLN A 563 -36.55 0.69 13.24
CA GLN A 563 -37.36 -0.48 12.85
C GLN A 563 -38.07 -0.29 11.51
N SER A 564 -38.43 0.94 11.14
CA SER A 564 -39.02 1.24 9.83
C SER A 564 -38.00 1.25 8.70
N ILE A 565 -36.72 1.53 8.98
CA ILE A 565 -35.64 1.51 7.99
C ILE A 565 -35.26 0.07 7.64
N LEU A 566 -35.37 -0.86 8.60
CA LEU A 566 -35.05 -2.28 8.40
C LEU A 566 -36.15 -3.09 7.68
N LYS A 567 -37.31 -2.50 7.42
CA LYS A 567 -38.44 -3.13 6.71
C LYS A 567 -38.48 -2.68 5.27
#